data_AF-A0A418KQ41-F1
#
_entry.id   AF-A0A418KQ41-F1
#
_cell.length_a   1.000
_cell.length_b   1.000
_cell.length_c   1.000
_cell.angle_alpha   90.00
_cell.angle_beta   90.00
_cell.angle_gamma   90.00
#
_symmetry.space_group_name_H-M   'P 1'
#
loop_
_entity.id
_entity.type
_entity.pdbx_description
1 polymer ?
#
loop_
_entity_poly.entity_id
_entity_poly.type
_entity_poly.pdbx_seq_one_letter_code
_entity_poly.pdbx_strand_id
1 'polypeptide(L)'
;MCRAMARSVFAIRNMVRISGRDGTASIMPRQGLLHAGSRGWAPLTAGDAAPYGGVAYENEVRIWEQSNASLVPDGALSRAGACPISERTSHHQRRTVTSMLRSTRTLVALTGVTVIALGLAGCQAADRASAPAESSSPVSSLSAAPAVDPFRADGFTIGIANYSLATPYLAALNTAMEDRAAEVGISAVSTDAGGDAAQLAADVTGLLAQDVDGIIVSGGDLVNAPGVSLAMKDSQVSLVFVDRLFDSGFYNAWVGPDYSTVGWDSCDYIGSALGGRGKVATVKGGPADHPIGLLLAESFEECFAQTLPEMSLVEAEEFGDWTEAGGESVMNSLLASHGDIVAVFCQNDAMCLGAQQAAADAGRSDEMIFVGVGGTREAFQAIMDGSNFNATSLVDPDAIGEQGVNLMATIFKREDFARNSVVPSPLVRLGNAAEYFDATSDY
;
A
#
# COMPACT_ATOMS: atom_id res chain seq x y z
N MET A 1 30.30 -6.93 30.42
CA MET A 1 30.59 -7.99 29.42
C MET A 1 29.45 -9.01 29.30
N CYS A 2 28.20 -8.55 29.14
CA CYS A 2 27.03 -9.36 28.73
C CYS A 2 26.03 -8.50 27.94
N ARG A 3 26.52 -7.79 26.90
CA ARG A 3 25.69 -7.06 25.91
C ARG A 3 26.24 -7.17 24.49
N ALA A 4 27.06 -8.18 24.20
CA ALA A 4 27.70 -8.41 22.90
C ALA A 4 27.45 -9.81 22.32
N MET A 5 26.47 -10.57 22.84
CA MET A 5 26.14 -11.93 22.36
C MET A 5 24.70 -12.08 21.82
N ALA A 6 23.94 -10.99 21.66
CA ALA A 6 22.62 -11.02 21.03
C ALA A 6 22.59 -10.38 19.62
N ARG A 7 23.76 -10.08 19.04
CA ARG A 7 23.89 -9.60 17.64
C ARG A 7 24.40 -10.67 16.66
N SER A 8 24.62 -11.90 17.11
CA SER A 8 25.26 -12.95 16.31
C SER A 8 24.36 -14.14 15.97
N VAL A 9 23.06 -14.09 16.27
CA VAL A 9 22.12 -15.20 15.94
C VAL A 9 21.17 -14.85 14.77
N PHE A 10 21.07 -13.57 14.37
CA PHE A 10 20.22 -13.18 13.22
C PHE A 10 20.99 -13.07 11.88
N ALA A 11 22.34 -13.05 11.90
CA ALA A 11 23.16 -12.92 10.70
C ALA A 11 23.55 -14.24 10.02
N ILE A 12 23.04 -15.40 10.47
CA ILE A 12 23.43 -16.73 9.94
C ILE A 12 22.36 -17.34 9.02
N ARG A 13 21.16 -16.75 8.91
CA ARG A 13 20.08 -17.29 8.07
C ARG A 13 20.09 -16.87 6.59
N ASN A 14 20.98 -15.96 6.16
CA ASN A 14 20.98 -15.40 4.80
C ASN A 14 22.34 -15.42 4.07
N MET A 15 23.23 -16.38 4.38
CA MET A 15 24.51 -16.53 3.69
C MET A 15 24.58 -17.89 2.95
N VAL A 16 24.95 -17.86 1.67
CA VAL A 16 25.22 -19.07 0.87
C VAL A 16 26.72 -19.32 0.80
N ARG A 17 27.14 -20.56 1.02
CA ARG A 17 28.53 -21.00 0.89
C ARG A 17 28.72 -21.57 -0.51
N ILE A 18 29.52 -20.92 -1.35
CA ILE A 18 29.88 -21.45 -2.68
C ILE A 18 31.34 -21.92 -2.60
N SER A 19 31.57 -23.21 -2.89
CA SER A 19 32.91 -23.78 -2.99
C SER A 19 33.37 -23.72 -4.44
N GLY A 20 34.44 -22.97 -4.72
CA GLY A 20 35.16 -23.10 -5.99
C GLY A 20 35.93 -24.42 -6.05
N ARG A 21 36.24 -24.90 -7.26
CA ARG A 21 36.97 -26.15 -7.51
C ARG A 21 38.42 -26.15 -6.99
N ASP A 22 38.90 -24.99 -6.51
CA ASP A 22 40.29 -24.78 -6.08
C ASP A 22 40.41 -24.53 -4.56
N GLY A 23 39.35 -24.80 -3.79
CA GLY A 23 39.42 -24.88 -2.32
C GLY A 23 39.44 -23.55 -1.55
N THR A 24 39.15 -22.42 -2.19
CA THR A 24 38.94 -21.14 -1.49
C THR A 24 37.46 -20.89 -1.20
N ALA A 25 37.15 -20.46 0.02
CA ALA A 25 35.80 -20.11 0.46
C ALA A 25 35.67 -18.60 0.63
N SER A 26 34.57 -18.02 0.15
CA SER A 26 34.20 -16.62 0.40
C SER A 26 32.72 -16.52 0.77
N ILE A 27 32.39 -15.51 1.58
CA ILE A 27 31.06 -15.28 2.15
C ILE A 27 30.55 -13.93 1.62
N MET A 28 29.34 -13.90 1.04
CA MET A 28 28.71 -12.65 0.57
C MET A 28 27.19 -12.62 0.87
N PRO A 29 26.59 -11.41 1.03
CA PRO A 29 25.15 -11.21 1.17
C PRO A 29 24.41 -11.31 -0.18
N ARG A 30 23.12 -11.64 -0.12
CA ARG A 30 22.28 -12.08 -1.26
C ARG A 30 21.73 -10.98 -2.18
N GLN A 31 22.27 -9.76 -2.17
CA GLN A 31 21.84 -8.69 -3.08
C GLN A 31 23.03 -8.16 -3.90
N GLY A 32 22.91 -8.19 -5.23
CA GLY A 32 23.87 -7.59 -6.17
C GLY A 32 24.51 -8.58 -7.13
N LEU A 33 23.81 -8.90 -8.22
CA LEU A 33 24.41 -9.55 -9.39
C LEU A 33 23.76 -9.02 -10.69
N LEU A 34 23.98 -7.74 -10.97
CA LEU A 34 23.94 -7.19 -12.32
C LEU A 34 25.18 -6.31 -12.53
N HIS A 35 26.03 -6.77 -13.45
CA HIS A 35 27.16 -6.11 -14.12
C HIS A 35 28.37 -5.62 -13.30
N ALA A 36 29.48 -6.36 -13.44
CA ALA A 36 30.82 -5.79 -13.60
C ALA A 36 31.73 -6.78 -14.33
N GLY A 37 32.22 -6.41 -15.53
CA GLY A 37 33.11 -7.27 -16.30
C GLY A 37 33.53 -6.72 -17.66
N SER A 38 33.95 -5.45 -17.73
CA SER A 38 34.60 -4.87 -18.92
C SER A 38 36.12 -5.08 -18.87
N ARG A 39 36.70 -5.78 -19.86
CA ARG A 39 38.04 -5.50 -20.45
C ARG A 39 38.05 -5.97 -21.90
N GLY A 40 38.63 -5.13 -22.76
CA GLY A 40 38.36 -5.10 -24.21
C GLY A 40 39.11 -6.13 -25.05
N TRP A 41 38.84 -6.07 -26.36
CA TRP A 41 39.77 -5.77 -27.46
C TRP A 41 38.94 -5.26 -28.66
N ALA A 42 39.51 -4.36 -29.46
CA ALA A 42 38.89 -3.67 -30.60
C ALA A 42 39.27 -4.34 -31.96
N PRO A 43 38.99 -3.73 -33.13
CA PRO A 43 37.79 -3.93 -33.95
C PRO A 43 38.10 -4.63 -35.30
N LEU A 44 37.10 -5.22 -35.96
CA LEU A 44 37.17 -5.55 -37.39
C LEU A 44 35.84 -5.25 -38.09
N THR A 45 35.97 -4.67 -39.28
CA THR A 45 34.96 -4.06 -40.15
C THR A 45 34.29 -5.04 -41.11
N ALA A 46 33.01 -4.76 -41.40
CA ALA A 46 32.23 -4.92 -42.66
C ALA A 46 32.32 -6.23 -43.49
N GLY A 47 31.15 -6.77 -43.86
CA GLY A 47 30.99 -7.65 -45.02
C GLY A 47 29.70 -8.48 -45.02
N ASP A 48 28.87 -8.25 -46.04
CA ASP A 48 27.58 -8.89 -46.32
C ASP A 48 27.62 -10.41 -46.58
N ALA A 49 26.41 -11.00 -46.52
CA ALA A 49 25.90 -12.21 -47.21
C ALA A 49 25.59 -13.46 -46.36
N ALA A 50 24.32 -13.87 -46.41
CA ALA A 50 23.70 -15.11 -45.91
C ALA A 50 24.10 -16.37 -46.76
N PRO A 51 23.51 -17.59 -46.62
CA PRO A 51 22.58 -18.18 -45.63
C PRO A 51 22.97 -19.62 -45.15
N TYR A 52 22.06 -20.22 -44.34
CA TYR A 52 21.89 -21.65 -43.97
C TYR A 52 22.57 -22.20 -42.70
N GLY A 53 21.73 -22.88 -41.89
CA GLY A 53 22.15 -23.94 -40.96
C GLY A 53 21.42 -23.90 -39.62
N GLY A 54 20.34 -24.68 -39.48
CA GLY A 54 19.59 -24.78 -38.23
C GLY A 54 20.34 -25.52 -37.13
N VAL A 55 19.94 -25.27 -35.88
CA VAL A 55 20.14 -26.18 -34.75
C VAL A 55 18.95 -26.04 -33.81
N ALA A 56 18.25 -27.15 -33.59
CA ALA A 56 17.23 -27.32 -32.57
C ALA A 56 17.86 -27.27 -31.17
N TYR A 57 17.18 -26.62 -30.22
CA TYR A 57 17.48 -26.77 -28.80
C TYR A 57 16.36 -27.60 -28.16
N GLU A 58 16.60 -28.91 -28.06
CA GLU A 58 15.95 -29.76 -27.06
C GLU A 58 16.55 -29.43 -25.69
N ASN A 59 15.72 -29.10 -24.71
CA ASN A 59 16.11 -29.14 -23.30
C ASN A 59 15.35 -30.27 -22.62
N GLU A 60 16.06 -31.39 -22.41
CA GLU A 60 15.64 -32.48 -21.53
C GLU A 60 15.50 -31.96 -20.09
N VAL A 61 14.30 -32.08 -19.52
CA VAL A 61 14.06 -31.99 -18.08
C VAL A 61 14.41 -33.33 -17.46
N ARG A 62 15.51 -33.40 -16.69
CA ARG A 62 15.81 -34.56 -15.85
C ARG A 62 15.35 -34.33 -14.41
N ILE A 63 14.33 -35.09 -14.04
CA ILE A 63 13.84 -35.28 -12.68
C ILE A 63 14.85 -36.16 -11.92
N TRP A 64 15.29 -35.72 -10.74
CA TRP A 64 16.03 -36.56 -9.80
C TRP A 64 15.08 -37.07 -8.73
N GLU A 65 14.72 -38.36 -8.81
CA GLU A 65 14.26 -39.15 -7.66
C GLU A 65 15.46 -39.50 -6.79
N GLN A 66 15.33 -39.32 -5.47
CA GLN A 66 16.11 -40.09 -4.50
C GLN A 66 15.18 -40.71 -3.46
N SER A 67 14.97 -42.00 -3.65
CA SER A 67 14.61 -42.97 -2.62
C SER A 67 15.73 -43.12 -1.60
N ASN A 68 15.40 -43.16 -0.30
CA ASN A 68 15.84 -44.27 0.55
C ASN A 68 15.01 -44.36 1.83
N ALA A 69 14.42 -45.53 2.01
CA ALA A 69 13.76 -45.97 3.23
C ALA A 69 14.75 -46.71 4.15
N SER A 70 14.50 -46.63 5.46
CA SER A 70 14.30 -47.79 6.38
C SER A 70 15.07 -47.72 7.71
N LEU A 71 14.36 -48.13 8.78
CA LEU A 71 14.78 -48.66 10.10
C LEU A 71 14.62 -47.75 11.36
N VAL A 72 13.36 -47.56 11.82
CA VAL A 72 12.67 -48.18 13.02
C VAL A 72 13.53 -48.56 14.26
N PRO A 73 13.06 -48.52 15.56
CA PRO A 73 11.68 -48.47 16.07
C PRO A 73 11.31 -47.49 17.22
N ASP A 74 9.97 -47.43 17.38
CA ASP A 74 9.11 -47.00 18.48
C ASP A 74 9.50 -47.36 19.92
N GLY A 75 8.95 -46.60 20.89
CA GLY A 75 8.57 -47.19 22.17
C GLY A 75 8.38 -46.27 23.38
N ALA A 76 7.13 -45.83 23.59
CA ALA A 76 6.39 -45.93 24.86
C ALA A 76 6.70 -45.03 26.09
N LEU A 77 5.62 -44.35 26.52
CA LEU A 77 5.04 -44.32 27.88
C LEU A 77 5.77 -43.59 29.03
N SER A 78 5.06 -42.58 29.55
CA SER A 78 4.52 -42.49 30.94
C SER A 78 4.94 -41.30 31.81
N ARG A 79 3.88 -40.61 32.27
CA ARG A 79 3.55 -40.19 33.65
C ARG A 79 4.46 -39.23 34.43
N ALA A 80 3.77 -38.15 34.84
CA ALA A 80 3.62 -37.63 36.20
C ALA A 80 4.71 -36.70 36.78
N GLY A 81 4.25 -35.60 37.38
CA GLY A 81 5.02 -34.82 38.34
C GLY A 81 4.53 -33.38 38.51
N ALA A 82 3.51 -33.18 39.35
CA ALA A 82 3.10 -31.88 39.87
C ALA A 82 4.14 -31.30 40.87
N CYS A 83 4.27 -29.96 40.88
CA CYS A 83 4.45 -28.95 41.97
C CYS A 83 5.05 -29.33 43.36
N PRO A 84 5.32 -28.40 44.32
CA PRO A 84 5.47 -26.92 44.33
C PRO A 84 6.66 -26.42 45.22
N ILE A 85 6.60 -25.15 45.69
CA ILE A 85 7.25 -24.48 46.87
C ILE A 85 8.76 -24.13 46.71
N SER A 86 9.33 -22.99 47.14
CA SER A 86 8.96 -22.07 48.20
C SER A 86 9.63 -20.67 48.13
N GLU A 87 8.89 -19.69 48.62
CA GLU A 87 9.27 -18.48 49.36
C GLU A 87 10.75 -18.30 49.77
N ARG A 88 11.26 -17.07 49.62
CA ARG A 88 11.74 -16.28 50.77
C ARG A 88 11.87 -14.79 50.50
N THR A 89 11.13 -14.07 51.33
CA THR A 89 11.26 -12.68 51.77
C THR A 89 12.65 -12.34 52.34
N SER A 90 13.11 -11.09 52.16
CA SER A 90 13.56 -10.24 53.29
C SER A 90 13.92 -8.80 52.88
N HIS A 91 13.17 -7.86 53.46
CA HIS A 91 13.52 -6.55 54.05
C HIS A 91 14.96 -6.00 53.96
N HIS A 92 15.02 -4.67 53.73
CA HIS A 92 15.82 -3.58 54.36
C HIS A 92 16.29 -2.58 53.28
N GLN A 93 16.25 -1.25 53.39
CA GLN A 93 15.97 -0.31 54.48
C GLN A 93 15.39 0.98 53.90
N ARG A 94 14.58 1.66 54.71
CA ARG A 94 14.19 3.07 54.56
C ARG A 94 15.41 3.97 54.79
N ARG A 95 15.60 5.01 53.98
CA ARG A 95 16.20 6.27 54.43
C ARG A 95 15.37 7.45 53.94
N THR A 96 14.67 8.02 54.90
CA THR A 96 14.06 9.34 54.93
C THR A 96 15.15 10.41 54.82
N VAL A 97 14.95 11.43 53.98
CA VAL A 97 15.55 12.76 54.19
C VAL A 97 14.44 13.79 54.02
N THR A 98 14.10 14.41 55.14
CA THR A 98 13.21 15.55 55.31
C THR A 98 13.90 16.87 54.94
N SER A 99 13.14 17.72 54.27
CA SER A 99 13.06 19.18 54.32
C SER A 99 14.35 20.03 54.29
N MET A 100 14.34 21.05 53.43
CA MET A 100 14.32 22.43 53.93
C MET A 100 13.79 23.40 52.85
N LEU A 101 12.71 24.10 53.21
CA LEU A 101 12.26 25.32 52.55
C LEU A 101 13.34 26.41 52.70
N ARG A 102 13.44 27.29 51.70
CA ARG A 102 13.59 28.73 51.95
C ARG A 102 12.99 29.56 50.81
N SER A 103 11.88 30.19 51.19
CA SER A 103 11.27 31.38 50.60
C SER A 103 12.26 32.54 50.53
N THR A 104 12.22 33.32 49.44
CA THR A 104 12.06 34.78 49.54
C THR A 104 11.53 35.39 48.23
N ARG A 105 10.54 36.25 48.42
CA ARG A 105 9.85 37.13 47.47
C ARG A 105 10.73 38.33 47.05
N THR A 106 10.34 39.02 45.97
CA THR A 106 10.07 40.48 45.83
C THR A 106 10.53 40.95 44.43
N LEU A 107 9.66 41.20 43.43
CA LEU A 107 8.75 42.34 43.15
C LEU A 107 9.42 43.61 42.53
N VAL A 108 8.95 43.95 41.32
CA VAL A 108 8.75 45.28 40.69
C VAL A 108 9.94 46.13 40.25
N ALA A 109 9.93 46.51 38.96
CA ALA A 109 9.87 47.92 38.52
C ALA A 109 9.48 48.05 37.04
N LEU A 110 8.35 48.73 36.81
CA LEU A 110 7.94 49.38 35.57
C LEU A 110 8.87 50.56 35.25
N THR A 111 9.12 50.79 33.96
CA THR A 111 9.12 52.14 33.36
C THR A 111 8.71 52.04 31.90
N GLY A 112 7.56 52.63 31.55
CA GLY A 112 7.25 53.01 30.18
C GLY A 112 7.88 54.36 29.83
N VAL A 113 7.83 54.73 28.56
CA VAL A 113 7.43 56.06 28.05
C VAL A 113 7.16 55.93 26.55
N THR A 114 6.03 56.53 26.17
CA THR A 114 5.33 56.71 24.89
C THR A 114 6.01 57.73 23.97
N VAL A 115 5.65 57.74 22.66
CA VAL A 115 4.97 58.86 21.94
C VAL A 115 5.25 58.88 20.40
N ILE A 116 4.18 58.62 19.63
CA ILE A 116 3.57 59.35 18.47
C ILE A 116 4.39 59.70 17.20
N ALA A 117 3.90 59.31 16.01
CA ALA A 117 3.41 60.25 14.97
C ALA A 117 2.57 59.60 13.85
N LEU A 118 1.45 60.28 13.53
CA LEU A 118 0.49 60.01 12.45
C LEU A 118 1.04 60.40 11.07
N GLY A 119 0.51 59.78 10.01
CA GLY A 119 0.46 60.34 8.66
C GLY A 119 -0.71 59.75 7.87
N LEU A 120 -1.71 60.59 7.59
CA LEU A 120 -2.88 60.35 6.72
C LEU A 120 -2.83 61.32 5.53
N ALA A 121 -3.56 60.95 4.46
CA ALA A 121 -3.89 61.67 3.22
C ALA A 121 -2.88 61.52 2.06
N GLY A 122 -3.28 61.26 0.82
CA GLY A 122 -4.63 61.13 0.23
C GLY A 122 -4.58 60.92 -1.30
N CYS A 123 -5.67 60.37 -1.82
CA CYS A 123 -6.33 60.52 -3.13
C CYS A 123 -5.51 60.60 -4.45
N GLN A 124 -5.85 59.77 -5.45
CA GLN A 124 -6.87 60.12 -6.46
C GLN A 124 -7.00 59.01 -7.52
N ALA A 125 -8.22 58.48 -7.64
CA ALA A 125 -8.73 57.87 -8.87
C ALA A 125 -9.07 59.00 -9.86
N ALA A 126 -8.75 58.81 -11.14
CA ALA A 126 -9.20 59.70 -12.20
C ALA A 126 -9.79 58.85 -13.32
N ASP A 127 -11.12 58.82 -13.37
CA ASP A 127 -11.90 58.55 -14.57
C ASP A 127 -11.56 59.56 -15.66
N ARG A 128 -11.34 59.07 -16.88
CA ARG A 128 -11.56 59.85 -18.11
C ARG A 128 -12.22 58.98 -19.16
N ALA A 129 -13.45 59.34 -19.48
CA ALA A 129 -14.19 58.88 -20.65
C ALA A 129 -14.02 59.85 -21.84
N SER A 130 -14.21 59.28 -23.04
CA SER A 130 -14.54 59.90 -24.35
C SER A 130 -13.35 60.49 -25.15
N ALA A 131 -13.13 60.22 -26.45
CA ALA A 131 -14.00 59.76 -27.54
C ALA A 131 -13.15 59.20 -28.76
N PRO A 132 -13.64 58.99 -30.01
CA PRO A 132 -13.75 57.66 -30.65
C PRO A 132 -13.01 57.51 -32.02
N ALA A 133 -12.79 56.25 -32.44
CA ALA A 133 -12.53 55.73 -33.80
C ALA A 133 -11.82 54.37 -33.58
N GLU A 134 -12.09 53.25 -34.24
CA GLU A 134 -12.47 52.99 -35.62
C GLU A 134 -12.97 51.53 -35.69
N SER A 135 -13.80 51.25 -36.69
CA SER A 135 -14.33 49.93 -37.03
C SER A 135 -13.26 48.85 -37.23
N SER A 136 -13.42 47.69 -36.61
CA SER A 136 -12.87 46.44 -37.11
C SER A 136 -13.89 45.30 -36.98
N SER A 137 -13.98 44.55 -38.08
CA SER A 137 -14.90 43.46 -38.42
C SER A 137 -14.94 42.31 -37.40
N PRO A 138 -15.99 41.45 -37.42
CA PRO A 138 -16.20 40.43 -36.40
C PRO A 138 -15.09 39.38 -36.47
N VAL A 139 -14.49 39.10 -35.32
CA VAL A 139 -13.58 37.96 -35.13
C VAL A 139 -14.36 36.69 -35.41
N SER A 140 -13.94 35.99 -36.47
CA SER A 140 -14.32 34.62 -36.77
C SER A 140 -14.23 33.77 -35.50
N SER A 141 -15.32 33.10 -35.20
CA SER A 141 -15.38 31.99 -34.25
C SER A 141 -14.29 30.98 -34.58
N LEU A 142 -13.26 30.91 -33.72
CA LEU A 142 -12.32 29.81 -33.72
C LEU A 142 -13.12 28.57 -33.31
N SER A 143 -13.44 27.72 -34.29
CA SER A 143 -13.94 26.37 -34.01
C SER A 143 -12.87 25.68 -33.18
N ALA A 144 -13.16 25.40 -31.90
CA ALA A 144 -12.35 24.51 -31.11
C ALA A 144 -12.23 23.19 -31.90
N ALA A 145 -11.00 22.79 -32.23
CA ALA A 145 -10.76 21.43 -32.69
C ALA A 145 -11.30 20.50 -31.58
N PRO A 146 -12.00 19.40 -31.93
CA PRO A 146 -12.44 18.45 -30.93
C PRO A 146 -11.22 18.01 -30.12
N ALA A 147 -11.32 18.08 -28.79
CA ALA A 147 -10.30 17.54 -27.91
C ALA A 147 -10.19 16.04 -28.21
N VAL A 148 -9.05 15.61 -28.75
CA VAL A 148 -8.76 14.20 -28.97
C VAL A 148 -8.30 13.64 -27.63
N ASP A 149 -9.01 12.63 -27.11
CA ASP A 149 -8.56 11.92 -25.91
C ASP A 149 -7.20 11.25 -26.22
N PRO A 150 -6.12 11.60 -25.50
CA PRO A 150 -4.79 11.03 -25.73
C PRO A 150 -4.74 9.52 -25.54
N PHE A 151 -5.71 8.91 -24.85
CA PHE A 151 -5.78 7.46 -24.59
C PHE A 151 -6.69 6.70 -25.55
N ARG A 152 -7.35 7.37 -26.49
CA ARG A 152 -8.25 6.72 -27.45
C ARG A 152 -7.55 5.61 -28.26
N ALA A 153 -8.02 4.38 -28.19
CA ALA A 153 -7.48 3.20 -28.86
C ALA A 153 -8.63 2.38 -29.47
N ASP A 154 -9.28 2.94 -30.49
CA ASP A 154 -10.45 2.35 -31.13
C ASP A 154 -10.14 0.98 -31.76
N GLY A 155 -11.07 0.03 -31.57
CA GLY A 155 -11.06 -1.25 -32.27
C GLY A 155 -10.19 -2.35 -31.65
N PHE A 156 -9.56 -2.07 -30.51
CA PHE A 156 -8.92 -3.09 -29.68
C PHE A 156 -9.93 -3.74 -28.73
N THR A 157 -9.67 -4.98 -28.35
CA THR A 157 -10.43 -5.72 -27.33
C THR A 157 -9.51 -6.13 -26.19
N ILE A 158 -9.93 -5.89 -24.95
CA ILE A 158 -9.23 -6.36 -23.75
C ILE A 158 -10.06 -7.41 -23.01
N GLY A 159 -9.37 -8.36 -22.40
CA GLY A 159 -9.94 -9.23 -21.38
C GLY A 159 -9.65 -8.66 -19.99
N ILE A 160 -10.66 -8.56 -19.13
CA ILE A 160 -10.50 -8.20 -17.71
C ILE A 160 -10.73 -9.46 -16.88
N ALA A 161 -9.65 -10.09 -16.46
CA ALA A 161 -9.68 -11.31 -15.64
C ALA A 161 -9.62 -10.94 -14.16
N ASN A 162 -10.77 -10.94 -13.49
CA ASN A 162 -10.86 -10.65 -12.07
C ASN A 162 -10.69 -11.94 -11.25
N TYR A 163 -9.84 -11.88 -10.22
CA TYR A 163 -9.74 -12.98 -9.27
C TYR A 163 -11.04 -13.16 -8.48
N SER A 164 -11.69 -12.06 -8.10
CA SER A 164 -13.00 -12.06 -7.47
C SER A 164 -13.69 -10.72 -7.67
N LEU A 165 -15.01 -10.73 -7.82
CA LEU A 165 -15.86 -9.53 -7.76
C LEU A 165 -16.74 -9.48 -6.49
N ALA A 166 -16.39 -10.26 -5.46
CA ALA A 166 -17.25 -10.46 -4.29
C ALA A 166 -17.31 -9.26 -3.33
N THR A 167 -16.37 -8.31 -3.42
CA THR A 167 -16.31 -7.13 -2.56
C THR A 167 -16.72 -5.87 -3.32
N PRO A 168 -17.33 -4.87 -2.66
CA PRO A 168 -17.69 -3.61 -3.31
C PRO A 168 -16.52 -2.92 -4.01
N TYR A 169 -15.34 -2.89 -3.38
CA TYR A 169 -14.11 -2.33 -3.96
C TYR A 169 -13.73 -3.00 -5.29
N LEU A 170 -13.70 -4.33 -5.35
CA LEU A 170 -13.31 -5.06 -6.55
C LEU A 170 -14.37 -4.95 -7.67
N ALA A 171 -15.66 -4.87 -7.29
CA ALA A 171 -16.73 -4.61 -8.24
C ALA A 171 -16.66 -3.20 -8.83
N ALA A 172 -16.38 -2.18 -8.00
CA ALA A 172 -16.17 -0.80 -8.46
C ALA A 172 -14.95 -0.71 -9.39
N LEU A 173 -13.82 -1.33 -9.02
CA LEU A 173 -12.62 -1.38 -9.85
C LEU A 173 -12.88 -2.00 -11.24
N ASN A 174 -13.66 -3.10 -11.31
CA ASN A 174 -14.05 -3.68 -12.60
C ASN A 174 -14.92 -2.74 -13.42
N THR A 175 -15.92 -2.11 -12.78
CA THR A 175 -16.83 -1.16 -13.43
C THR A 175 -16.04 0.02 -14.02
N ALA A 176 -15.12 0.60 -13.25
CA ALA A 176 -14.25 1.67 -13.73
C ALA A 176 -13.38 1.28 -14.93
N MET A 177 -12.87 0.04 -14.96
CA MET A 177 -12.15 -0.47 -16.13
C MET A 177 -13.06 -0.65 -17.35
N GLU A 178 -14.28 -1.17 -17.18
CA GLU A 178 -15.24 -1.32 -18.28
C GLU A 178 -15.67 0.03 -18.84
N ASP A 179 -16.02 0.97 -17.96
CA ASP A 179 -16.44 2.32 -18.33
C ASP A 179 -15.30 3.05 -19.04
N ARG A 180 -14.08 3.01 -18.47
CA ARG A 180 -12.93 3.65 -19.13
C ARG A 180 -12.62 3.02 -20.47
N ALA A 181 -12.71 1.69 -20.60
CA ALA A 181 -12.51 1.01 -21.88
C ALA A 181 -13.49 1.53 -22.93
N ALA A 182 -14.77 1.65 -22.58
CA ALA A 182 -15.80 2.19 -23.45
C ALA A 182 -15.52 3.65 -23.86
N GLU A 183 -15.10 4.50 -22.93
CA GLU A 183 -14.75 5.90 -23.20
C GLU A 183 -13.61 6.04 -24.21
N VAL A 184 -12.58 5.21 -24.09
CA VAL A 184 -11.40 5.26 -24.97
C VAL A 184 -11.56 4.42 -26.25
N GLY A 185 -12.72 3.82 -26.48
CA GLY A 185 -13.04 3.05 -27.69
C GLY A 185 -12.51 1.61 -27.72
N ILE A 186 -12.12 1.06 -26.56
CA ILE A 186 -11.72 -0.33 -26.38
C ILE A 186 -12.94 -1.17 -25.99
N SER A 187 -13.09 -2.36 -26.58
CA SER A 187 -14.09 -3.34 -26.12
C SER A 187 -13.55 -4.15 -24.95
N ALA A 188 -14.34 -4.38 -23.90
CA ALA A 188 -13.93 -5.17 -22.74
C ALA A 188 -14.75 -6.46 -22.61
N VAL A 189 -14.09 -7.55 -22.21
CA VAL A 189 -14.71 -8.82 -21.82
C VAL A 189 -14.25 -9.18 -20.42
N SER A 190 -15.15 -9.16 -19.45
CA SER A 190 -14.81 -9.39 -18.05
C SER A 190 -15.14 -10.81 -17.60
N THR A 191 -14.30 -11.35 -16.73
CA THR A 191 -14.53 -12.64 -16.05
C THR A 191 -14.45 -12.47 -14.53
N ASP A 192 -15.00 -13.45 -13.81
CA ASP A 192 -14.89 -13.55 -12.36
C ASP A 192 -14.49 -14.98 -12.00
N ALA A 193 -13.28 -15.13 -11.45
CA ALA A 193 -12.76 -16.42 -11.04
C ALA A 193 -13.32 -16.90 -9.68
N GLY A 194 -14.13 -16.10 -8.99
CA GLY A 194 -14.80 -16.49 -7.75
C GLY A 194 -13.84 -16.80 -6.59
N GLY A 195 -12.64 -16.21 -6.62
CA GLY A 195 -11.57 -16.46 -5.64
C GLY A 195 -10.75 -17.72 -5.93
N ASP A 196 -10.86 -18.34 -7.11
CA ASP A 196 -10.11 -19.54 -7.46
C ASP A 196 -8.96 -19.25 -8.44
N ALA A 197 -7.72 -19.55 -8.02
CA ALA A 197 -6.53 -19.26 -8.84
C ALA A 197 -6.42 -20.14 -10.09
N ALA A 198 -6.98 -21.35 -10.08
CA ALA A 198 -7.00 -22.23 -11.26
C ALA A 198 -8.04 -21.75 -12.27
N GLN A 199 -9.21 -21.30 -11.79
CA GLN A 199 -10.23 -20.65 -12.61
C GLN A 199 -9.69 -19.35 -13.22
N LEU A 200 -8.96 -18.52 -12.46
CA LEU A 200 -8.33 -17.32 -13.01
C LEU A 200 -7.38 -17.64 -14.18
N ALA A 201 -6.58 -18.70 -14.06
CA ALA A 201 -5.73 -19.16 -15.16
C ALA A 201 -6.53 -19.70 -16.36
N ALA A 202 -7.65 -20.38 -16.10
CA ALA A 202 -8.57 -20.85 -17.13
C ALA A 202 -9.26 -19.69 -17.86
N ASP A 203 -9.66 -18.64 -17.14
CA ASP A 203 -10.24 -17.42 -17.67
C ASP A 203 -9.25 -16.72 -18.60
N VAL A 204 -8.00 -16.53 -18.16
CA VAL A 204 -6.93 -15.97 -19.01
C VAL A 204 -6.74 -16.80 -20.28
N THR A 205 -6.76 -18.13 -20.18
CA THR A 205 -6.67 -19.01 -21.35
C THR A 205 -7.87 -18.84 -22.29
N GLY A 206 -9.07 -18.71 -21.73
CA GLY A 206 -10.31 -18.48 -22.48
C GLY A 206 -10.35 -17.12 -23.17
N LEU A 207 -9.80 -16.08 -22.55
CA LEU A 207 -9.65 -14.74 -23.13
C LEU A 207 -8.64 -14.76 -24.28
N LEU A 208 -7.50 -15.44 -24.12
CA LEU A 208 -6.54 -15.64 -25.22
C LEU A 208 -7.18 -16.38 -26.40
N ALA A 209 -8.01 -17.40 -26.14
CA ALA A 209 -8.73 -18.14 -27.18
C ALA A 209 -9.83 -17.33 -27.88
N GLN A 210 -10.23 -16.19 -27.31
CA GLN A 210 -11.14 -15.22 -27.93
C GLN A 210 -10.39 -14.15 -28.74
N ASP A 211 -9.08 -14.30 -28.92
CA ASP A 211 -8.22 -13.38 -29.69
C ASP A 211 -8.27 -11.92 -29.15
N VAL A 212 -8.35 -11.72 -27.83
CA VAL A 212 -8.20 -10.38 -27.22
C VAL A 212 -6.80 -9.82 -27.45
N ASP A 213 -6.68 -8.50 -27.60
CA ASP A 213 -5.42 -7.80 -27.87
C ASP A 213 -4.58 -7.58 -26.60
N GLY A 214 -5.24 -7.51 -25.44
CA GLY A 214 -4.62 -7.29 -24.13
C GLY A 214 -5.41 -7.96 -23.01
N ILE A 215 -4.74 -8.26 -21.91
CA ILE A 215 -5.35 -8.80 -20.71
C ILE A 215 -4.97 -7.91 -19.52
N ILE A 216 -5.97 -7.48 -18.78
CA ILE A 216 -5.82 -6.88 -17.47
C ILE A 216 -6.22 -7.92 -16.42
N VAL A 217 -5.39 -8.12 -15.41
CA VAL A 217 -5.72 -8.96 -14.25
C VAL A 217 -5.87 -8.10 -13.01
N SER A 218 -7.04 -8.16 -12.40
CA SER A 218 -7.30 -7.66 -11.05
C SER A 218 -7.13 -8.83 -10.07
N GLY A 219 -6.00 -8.84 -9.36
CA GLY A 219 -5.65 -9.91 -8.41
C GLY A 219 -6.40 -9.81 -7.08
N GLY A 220 -6.37 -10.86 -6.25
CA GLY A 220 -6.99 -10.87 -4.91
C GLY A 220 -6.06 -11.26 -3.77
N ASP A 221 -6.67 -11.58 -2.62
CA ASP A 221 -6.11 -11.50 -1.25
C ASP A 221 -4.87 -12.33 -0.96
N LEU A 222 -4.48 -13.30 -1.80
CA LEU A 222 -3.35 -14.19 -1.51
C LEU A 222 -2.67 -14.74 -2.78
N VAL A 223 -2.83 -14.08 -3.92
CA VAL A 223 -2.64 -14.75 -5.21
C VAL A 223 -1.20 -14.69 -5.70
N ASN A 224 -0.50 -15.81 -5.54
CA ASN A 224 0.45 -16.27 -6.55
C ASN A 224 -0.30 -17.23 -7.50
N ALA A 225 -0.65 -16.77 -8.70
CA ALA A 225 -1.25 -17.61 -9.74
C ALA A 225 -0.24 -17.85 -10.86
N PRO A 226 0.75 -18.76 -10.67
CA PRO A 226 1.75 -19.04 -11.70
C PRO A 226 1.09 -19.56 -12.99
N GLY A 227 -0.12 -20.13 -12.90
CA GLY A 227 -0.95 -20.52 -14.03
C GLY A 227 -1.24 -19.37 -15.02
N VAL A 228 -1.40 -18.13 -14.54
CA VAL A 228 -1.59 -16.95 -15.41
C VAL A 228 -0.33 -16.70 -16.22
N SER A 229 0.84 -16.66 -15.59
CA SER A 229 2.12 -16.50 -16.30
C SER A 229 2.39 -17.66 -17.27
N LEU A 230 2.01 -18.89 -16.91
CA LEU A 230 2.11 -20.05 -17.79
C LEU A 230 1.19 -19.93 -19.00
N ALA A 231 -0.06 -19.48 -18.81
CA ALA A 231 -1.00 -19.24 -19.91
C ALA A 231 -0.48 -18.16 -20.89
N MET A 232 0.23 -17.16 -20.37
CA MET A 232 0.81 -16.08 -21.19
C MET A 232 2.12 -16.44 -21.90
N LYS A 233 2.78 -17.55 -21.54
CA LYS A 233 4.19 -17.84 -21.89
C LYS A 233 4.53 -17.72 -23.39
N ASP A 234 3.64 -18.19 -24.25
CA ASP A 234 3.83 -18.18 -25.72
C ASP A 234 2.90 -17.17 -26.41
N SER A 235 2.15 -16.38 -25.64
CA SER A 235 1.26 -15.35 -26.17
C SER A 235 2.05 -14.09 -26.55
N GLN A 236 1.57 -13.36 -27.56
CA GLN A 236 2.05 -12.01 -27.88
C GLN A 236 1.14 -10.92 -27.30
N VAL A 237 0.18 -11.32 -26.46
CA VAL A 237 -0.82 -10.46 -25.82
C VAL A 237 -0.19 -9.79 -24.60
N SER A 238 -0.51 -8.51 -24.39
CA SER A 238 0.04 -7.77 -23.24
C SER A 238 -0.71 -8.11 -21.97
N LEU A 239 0.03 -8.32 -20.87
CA LEU A 239 -0.52 -8.56 -19.53
C LEU A 239 -0.24 -7.36 -18.62
N VAL A 240 -1.29 -6.71 -18.14
CA VAL A 240 -1.23 -5.65 -17.12
C VAL A 240 -1.87 -6.14 -15.83
N PHE A 241 -1.22 -5.92 -14.70
CA PHE A 241 -1.82 -6.11 -13.39
C PHE A 241 -2.34 -4.79 -12.82
N VAL A 242 -3.53 -4.81 -12.22
CA VAL A 242 -4.14 -3.65 -11.54
C VAL A 242 -4.35 -3.96 -10.06
N ASP A 243 -4.17 -2.95 -9.21
CA ASP A 243 -4.19 -2.99 -7.74
C ASP A 243 -3.07 -3.89 -7.15
N ARG A 244 -3.05 -5.16 -7.52
CA ARG A 244 -2.19 -6.19 -6.92
C ARG A 244 -1.22 -6.78 -7.91
N LEU A 245 -0.02 -7.07 -7.42
CA LEU A 245 1.04 -7.70 -8.19
C LEU A 245 1.34 -9.09 -7.65
N PHE A 246 1.47 -10.07 -8.54
CA PHE A 246 1.94 -11.40 -8.15
C PHE A 246 3.43 -11.36 -7.77
N ASP A 247 3.80 -12.16 -6.77
CA ASP A 247 5.19 -12.23 -6.26
C ASP A 247 6.23 -12.64 -7.32
N SER A 248 5.79 -13.37 -8.35
CA SER A 248 6.66 -13.84 -9.42
C SER A 248 5.86 -14.09 -10.68
N GLY A 249 6.51 -13.98 -11.84
CA GLY A 249 5.87 -14.25 -13.12
C GLY A 249 6.19 -13.21 -14.18
N PHE A 250 5.69 -13.48 -15.38
CA PHE A 250 5.75 -12.54 -16.50
C PHE A 250 4.59 -11.55 -16.41
N TYR A 251 4.88 -10.28 -16.67
CA TYR A 251 3.91 -9.22 -16.91
C TYR A 251 4.58 -8.06 -17.64
N ASN A 252 3.79 -7.31 -18.42
CA ASN A 252 4.24 -6.13 -19.13
C ASN A 252 4.31 -4.94 -18.19
N ALA A 253 3.24 -4.69 -17.44
CA ALA A 253 3.19 -3.61 -16.48
C ALA A 253 2.26 -3.88 -15.28
N TRP A 254 2.41 -3.08 -14.23
CA TRP A 254 1.53 -3.05 -13.06
C TRP A 254 1.14 -1.61 -12.74
N VAL A 255 -0.09 -1.43 -12.29
CA VAL A 255 -0.59 -0.18 -11.72
C VAL A 255 -1.33 -0.43 -10.42
N GLY A 256 -1.06 0.37 -9.40
CA GLY A 256 -1.75 0.24 -8.12
C GLY A 256 -1.15 1.14 -7.04
N PRO A 257 -1.68 1.08 -5.82
CA PRO A 257 -1.22 1.90 -4.71
C PRO A 257 0.11 1.39 -4.14
N ASP A 258 0.86 2.29 -3.50
CA ASP A 258 2.01 1.92 -2.67
C ASP A 258 1.59 1.77 -1.20
N TYR A 259 1.19 0.56 -0.84
CA TYR A 259 0.74 0.24 0.52
C TYR A 259 1.82 0.45 1.60
N SER A 260 3.12 0.48 1.24
CA SER A 260 4.18 0.81 2.19
C SER A 260 4.15 2.29 2.56
N THR A 261 3.95 3.16 1.57
CA THR A 261 3.75 4.60 1.81
C THR A 261 2.46 4.85 2.58
N VAL A 262 1.38 4.12 2.29
CA VAL A 262 0.11 4.25 3.01
C VAL A 262 0.24 3.98 4.51
N GLY A 263 0.87 2.86 4.90
CA GLY A 263 1.05 2.54 6.32
C GLY A 263 1.99 3.53 7.02
N TRP A 264 3.04 3.99 6.32
CA TRP A 264 3.94 5.02 6.83
C TRP A 264 3.21 6.36 7.09
N ASP A 265 2.47 6.87 6.10
CA ASP A 265 1.76 8.15 6.19
C ASP A 265 0.68 8.13 7.27
N SER A 266 0.02 6.98 7.45
CA SER A 266 -0.95 6.76 8.54
C SER A 266 -0.28 6.87 9.91
N CYS A 267 0.90 6.27 10.08
CA CYS A 267 1.69 6.36 11.31
C CYS A 267 2.18 7.80 11.56
N ASP A 268 2.73 8.47 10.55
CA ASP A 268 3.22 9.85 10.65
C ASP A 268 2.10 10.81 11.04
N TYR A 269 0.90 10.63 10.48
CA TYR A 269 -0.28 11.39 10.84
C TYR A 269 -0.67 11.19 12.31
N ILE A 270 -0.77 9.94 12.78
CA ILE A 270 -1.11 9.65 14.19
C ILE A 270 -0.07 10.28 15.13
N GLY A 271 1.21 10.11 14.82
CA GLY A 271 2.30 10.70 15.60
C GLY A 271 2.19 12.22 15.69
N SER A 272 1.92 12.88 14.55
CA SER A 272 1.74 14.33 14.46
C SER A 272 0.49 14.81 15.20
N ALA A 273 -0.64 14.13 15.04
CA ALA A 273 -1.92 14.47 15.66
C ALA A 273 -1.85 14.38 17.20
N LEU A 274 -1.10 13.42 17.73
CA LEU A 274 -0.95 13.20 19.17
C LEU A 274 0.28 13.87 19.79
N GLY A 275 1.10 14.55 18.98
CA GLY A 275 2.34 15.17 19.44
C GLY A 275 3.35 14.16 20.00
N GLY A 276 3.40 12.96 19.39
CA GLY A 276 4.39 11.91 19.67
C GLY A 276 4.21 11.19 21.00
N ARG A 277 3.01 11.18 21.59
CA ARG A 277 2.73 10.52 22.89
C ARG A 277 1.42 9.74 22.88
N GLY A 278 1.38 8.67 23.66
CA GLY A 278 0.18 7.88 23.89
C GLY A 278 0.29 6.45 23.38
N LYS A 279 -0.81 5.72 23.47
CA LYS A 279 -0.93 4.34 23.02
C LYS A 279 -1.79 4.25 21.77
N VAL A 280 -1.26 3.58 20.76
CA VAL A 280 -1.93 3.32 19.49
C VAL A 280 -2.27 1.84 19.41
N ALA A 281 -3.49 1.53 18.97
CA ALA A 281 -3.89 0.18 18.64
C ALA A 281 -3.91 -0.04 17.13
N THR A 282 -3.63 -1.26 16.68
CA THR A 282 -3.81 -1.65 15.27
C THR A 282 -4.91 -2.71 15.14
N VAL A 283 -5.73 -2.57 14.09
CA VAL A 283 -6.76 -3.55 13.70
C VAL A 283 -6.37 -4.13 12.35
N LYS A 284 -5.91 -5.38 12.37
CA LYS A 284 -5.42 -6.10 11.18
C LYS A 284 -6.56 -6.81 10.47
N GLY A 285 -6.51 -6.83 9.14
CA GLY A 285 -7.58 -7.28 8.26
C GLY A 285 -7.79 -8.78 8.20
N GLY A 286 -7.01 -9.48 7.37
CA GLY A 286 -7.12 -10.92 7.16
C GLY A 286 -5.81 -11.62 7.54
N PRO A 287 -5.66 -12.92 7.26
CA PRO A 287 -4.63 -13.75 7.89
C PRO A 287 -3.22 -13.14 7.73
N ALA A 288 -2.32 -13.48 8.65
CA ALA A 288 -1.00 -12.85 8.75
C ALA A 288 -0.16 -12.84 7.47
N ASP A 289 -0.45 -13.73 6.51
CA ASP A 289 0.20 -13.85 5.21
C ASP A 289 -0.50 -13.08 4.07
N HIS A 290 -1.55 -12.33 4.37
CA HIS A 290 -2.20 -11.43 3.41
C HIS A 290 -1.23 -10.32 3.00
N PRO A 291 -0.85 -10.18 1.71
CA PRO A 291 0.24 -9.31 1.27
C PRO A 291 -0.04 -7.83 1.55
N ILE A 292 -1.26 -7.33 1.27
CA ILE A 292 -1.62 -5.93 1.56
C ILE A 292 -1.62 -5.66 3.07
N GLY A 293 -2.31 -6.50 3.86
CA GLY A 293 -2.31 -6.40 5.32
C GLY A 293 -0.89 -6.48 5.91
N LEU A 294 -0.01 -7.32 5.35
CA LEU A 294 1.39 -7.41 5.77
C LEU A 294 2.15 -6.12 5.46
N LEU A 295 2.06 -5.59 4.23
CA LEU A 295 2.73 -4.34 3.85
C LEU A 295 2.27 -3.15 4.70
N LEU A 296 0.96 -3.03 4.95
CA LEU A 296 0.40 -1.99 5.82
C LEU A 296 0.88 -2.14 7.27
N ALA A 297 0.88 -3.36 7.81
CA ALA A 297 1.36 -3.61 9.17
C ALA A 297 2.87 -3.31 9.30
N GLU A 298 3.68 -3.88 8.41
CA GLU A 298 5.15 -3.73 8.46
C GLU A 298 5.57 -2.27 8.30
N SER A 299 4.99 -1.54 7.35
CA SER A 299 5.33 -0.13 7.14
C SER A 299 4.87 0.78 8.28
N PHE A 300 3.68 0.53 8.85
CA PHE A 300 3.21 1.25 10.02
C PHE A 300 4.10 0.97 11.24
N GLU A 301 4.41 -0.30 11.51
CA GLU A 301 5.28 -0.73 12.62
C GLU A 301 6.71 -0.18 12.45
N GLU A 302 7.23 -0.16 11.22
CA GLU A 302 8.54 0.41 10.90
C GLU A 302 8.56 1.93 11.16
N CYS A 303 7.58 2.68 10.67
CA CYS A 303 7.44 4.10 10.98
C CYS A 303 7.38 4.32 12.49
N PHE A 304 6.53 3.58 13.19
CA PHE A 304 6.32 3.73 14.63
C PHE A 304 7.62 3.53 15.42
N ALA A 305 8.36 2.47 15.09
CA ALA A 305 9.63 2.16 15.73
C ALA A 305 10.72 3.23 15.46
N GLN A 306 10.69 3.87 14.29
CA GLN A 306 11.69 4.86 13.89
C GLN A 306 11.38 6.27 14.39
N THR A 307 10.10 6.67 14.40
CA THR A 307 9.71 8.07 14.57
C THR A 307 8.97 8.35 15.88
N LEU A 308 8.40 7.33 16.55
CA LEU A 308 7.54 7.48 17.73
C LEU A 308 8.05 6.75 18.98
N PRO A 309 9.30 6.97 19.44
CA PRO A 309 9.92 6.18 20.52
C PRO A 309 9.29 6.39 21.92
N GLU A 310 8.49 7.45 22.10
CA GLU A 310 7.76 7.73 23.36
C GLU A 310 6.32 7.20 23.36
N MET A 311 5.88 6.61 22.24
CA MET A 311 4.56 6.00 22.11
C MET A 311 4.65 4.47 22.30
N SER A 312 3.51 3.84 22.57
CA SER A 312 3.40 2.38 22.62
C SER A 312 2.38 1.87 21.61
N LEU A 313 2.74 0.81 20.90
CA LEU A 313 1.87 0.11 19.96
C LEU A 313 1.28 -1.14 20.63
N VAL A 314 -0.01 -1.38 20.44
CA VAL A 314 -0.69 -2.62 20.84
C VAL A 314 -1.49 -3.17 19.66
N GLU A 315 -1.66 -4.47 19.62
CA GLU A 315 -2.42 -5.17 18.60
C GLU A 315 -3.27 -6.23 19.26
N ALA A 316 -4.42 -6.56 18.67
CA ALA A 316 -5.17 -7.74 19.08
C ALA A 316 -4.55 -9.00 18.44
N GLU A 317 -4.74 -10.15 19.10
CA GLU A 317 -4.39 -11.45 18.51
C GLU A 317 -5.36 -11.84 17.38
N GLU A 318 -6.56 -11.28 17.40
CA GLU A 318 -7.65 -11.55 16.46
C GLU A 318 -7.55 -10.62 15.24
N PHE A 319 -8.00 -11.12 14.09
CA PHE A 319 -8.16 -10.33 12.87
C PHE A 319 -9.58 -9.78 12.78
N GLY A 320 -9.74 -8.62 12.14
CA GLY A 320 -11.05 -8.00 11.89
C GLY A 320 -11.75 -8.50 10.63
N ASP A 321 -11.15 -9.46 9.94
CA ASP A 321 -11.61 -10.12 8.71
C ASP A 321 -12.04 -9.14 7.61
N TRP A 322 -11.46 -7.94 7.58
CA TRP A 322 -11.81 -6.83 6.68
C TRP A 322 -13.27 -6.35 6.79
N THR A 323 -13.98 -6.73 7.86
CA THR A 323 -15.40 -6.42 8.05
C THR A 323 -15.64 -5.45 9.20
N GLU A 324 -16.76 -4.73 9.14
CA GLU A 324 -17.20 -3.87 10.24
C GLU A 324 -17.39 -4.65 11.55
N ALA A 325 -18.09 -5.79 11.49
CA ALA A 325 -18.31 -6.65 12.66
C ALA A 325 -17.00 -7.19 13.27
N GLY A 326 -16.02 -7.55 12.45
CA GLY A 326 -14.72 -7.98 12.94
C GLY A 326 -13.92 -6.82 13.55
N GLY A 327 -13.97 -5.63 12.96
CA GLY A 327 -13.40 -4.41 13.55
C GLY A 327 -13.99 -4.08 14.92
N GLU A 328 -15.31 -4.18 15.07
CA GLU A 328 -16.02 -4.02 16.34
C GLU A 328 -15.56 -5.05 17.38
N SER A 329 -15.48 -6.33 16.99
CA SER A 329 -15.03 -7.42 17.86
C SER A 329 -13.59 -7.20 18.34
N VAL A 330 -12.67 -6.88 17.42
CA VAL A 330 -11.27 -6.61 17.73
C VAL A 330 -11.13 -5.40 18.65
N MET A 331 -11.87 -4.32 18.40
CA MET A 331 -11.80 -3.13 19.24
C MET A 331 -12.35 -3.39 20.65
N ASN A 332 -13.42 -4.18 20.81
CA ASN A 332 -13.91 -4.59 22.12
C ASN A 332 -12.82 -5.36 22.92
N SER A 333 -12.08 -6.26 22.26
CA SER A 333 -10.95 -6.99 22.84
C SER A 333 -9.81 -6.05 23.27
N LEU A 334 -9.46 -5.08 22.43
CA LEU A 334 -8.47 -4.04 22.71
C LEU A 334 -8.89 -3.14 23.87
N LEU A 335 -10.14 -2.67 23.92
CA LEU A 335 -10.64 -1.82 24.99
C LEU A 335 -10.63 -2.53 26.35
N ALA A 336 -10.92 -3.83 26.37
CA ALA A 336 -10.89 -4.64 27.59
C ALA A 336 -9.48 -4.82 28.16
N SER A 337 -8.47 -4.92 27.29
CA SER A 337 -7.06 -5.16 27.66
C SER A 337 -6.23 -3.87 27.81
N HIS A 338 -6.64 -2.78 27.16
CA HIS A 338 -5.89 -1.54 27.03
C HIS A 338 -6.80 -0.30 27.18
N GLY A 339 -7.08 0.05 28.43
CA GLY A 339 -7.92 1.20 28.78
C GLY A 339 -7.31 2.58 28.46
N ASP A 340 -6.08 2.66 27.96
CA ASP A 340 -5.31 3.89 27.71
C ASP A 340 -5.00 4.14 26.22
N ILE A 341 -5.67 3.42 25.30
CA ILE A 341 -5.60 3.69 23.85
C ILE A 341 -6.14 5.09 23.54
N VAL A 342 -5.41 5.83 22.70
CA VAL A 342 -5.77 7.19 22.23
C VAL A 342 -5.75 7.33 20.70
N ALA A 343 -5.36 6.29 19.97
CA ALA A 343 -5.54 6.21 18.53
C ALA A 343 -5.69 4.76 18.07
N VAL A 344 -6.40 4.57 16.97
CA VAL A 344 -6.58 3.27 16.33
C VAL A 344 -6.25 3.40 14.85
N PHE A 345 -5.32 2.59 14.37
CA PHE A 345 -5.05 2.40 12.95
C PHE A 345 -5.75 1.12 12.48
N CYS A 346 -6.57 1.24 11.44
CA CYS A 346 -7.29 0.11 10.86
C CYS A 346 -6.86 -0.06 9.41
N GLN A 347 -6.56 -1.30 9.02
CA GLN A 347 -6.07 -1.60 7.67
C GLN A 347 -7.13 -1.44 6.57
N ASN A 348 -8.40 -1.28 6.93
CA ASN A 348 -9.41 -0.72 6.05
C ASN A 348 -10.45 0.13 6.81
N ASP A 349 -11.25 0.88 6.07
CA ASP A 349 -12.30 1.74 6.61
C ASP A 349 -13.45 0.99 7.26
N ALA A 350 -13.89 -0.15 6.71
CA ALA A 350 -14.99 -0.93 7.26
C ALA A 350 -14.70 -1.38 8.71
N MET A 351 -13.52 -1.97 8.94
CA MET A 351 -13.08 -2.32 10.29
C MET A 351 -12.92 -1.09 11.18
N CYS A 352 -12.51 0.04 10.61
CA CYS A 352 -12.34 1.30 11.33
C CYS A 352 -13.67 1.86 11.83
N LEU A 353 -14.72 1.82 11.01
CA LEU A 353 -16.08 2.20 11.38
C LEU A 353 -16.63 1.28 12.48
N GLY A 354 -16.42 -0.03 12.38
CA GLY A 354 -16.80 -0.97 13.44
C GLY A 354 -16.06 -0.72 14.76
N ALA A 355 -14.75 -0.45 14.69
CA ALA A 355 -13.95 -0.09 15.84
C ALA A 355 -14.39 1.26 16.46
N GLN A 356 -14.74 2.24 15.63
CA GLN A 356 -15.29 3.52 16.04
C GLN A 356 -16.62 3.34 16.80
N GLN A 357 -17.49 2.46 16.29
CA GLN A 357 -18.75 2.12 16.95
C GLN A 357 -18.53 1.45 18.31
N ALA A 358 -17.62 0.48 18.41
CA ALA A 358 -17.27 -0.16 19.69
C ALA A 358 -16.76 0.86 20.73
N ALA A 359 -15.94 1.82 20.31
CA ALA A 359 -15.50 2.90 21.20
C ALA A 359 -16.64 3.82 21.63
N ALA A 360 -17.61 4.09 20.74
CA ALA A 360 -18.81 4.85 21.08
C ALA A 360 -19.69 4.11 22.09
N ASP A 361 -19.89 2.81 21.91
CA ASP A 361 -20.68 1.97 22.83
C ASP A 361 -20.02 1.86 24.21
N ALA A 362 -18.68 1.93 24.27
CA ALA A 362 -17.93 2.03 25.52
C ALA A 362 -17.94 3.44 26.15
N GLY A 363 -18.51 4.44 25.47
CA GLY A 363 -18.54 5.83 25.93
C GLY A 363 -17.19 6.54 25.84
N ARG A 364 -16.33 6.13 24.90
CA ARG A 364 -14.92 6.57 24.79
C ARG A 364 -14.59 7.28 23.46
N SER A 365 -15.60 7.70 22.68
CA SER A 365 -15.39 8.37 21.39
C SER A 365 -14.44 9.58 21.49
N ASP A 366 -14.60 10.40 22.53
CA ASP A 366 -13.81 11.62 22.72
C ASP A 366 -12.36 11.37 23.15
N GLU A 367 -11.98 10.12 23.45
CA GLU A 367 -10.66 9.77 23.98
C GLU A 367 -9.66 9.34 22.90
N MET A 368 -10.13 9.03 21.69
CA MET A 368 -9.28 8.45 20.65
C MET A 368 -9.67 8.88 19.25
N ILE A 369 -8.66 8.92 18.38
CA ILE A 369 -8.81 9.14 16.95
C ILE A 369 -8.74 7.83 16.16
N PHE A 370 -9.41 7.79 15.02
CA PHE A 370 -9.43 6.63 14.12
C PHE A 370 -8.83 7.01 12.76
N VAL A 371 -7.97 6.14 12.25
CA VAL A 371 -7.33 6.28 10.93
C VAL A 371 -7.51 5.00 10.15
N GLY A 372 -8.20 5.11 9.01
CA GLY A 372 -8.51 4.00 8.11
C GLY A 372 -7.69 4.00 6.82
N VAL A 373 -8.03 3.07 5.94
CA VAL A 373 -7.49 2.94 4.58
C VAL A 373 -8.62 2.52 3.65
N GLY A 374 -8.75 3.18 2.52
CA GLY A 374 -9.78 2.89 1.52
C GLY A 374 -10.30 4.17 0.89
N GLY A 375 -10.77 5.10 1.70
CA GLY A 375 -11.58 6.22 1.23
C GLY A 375 -13.00 5.81 0.88
N THR A 376 -13.64 4.92 1.65
CA THR A 376 -15.05 4.61 1.41
C THR A 376 -15.94 5.82 1.67
N ARG A 377 -17.08 5.89 0.99
CA ARG A 377 -18.09 6.94 1.20
C ARG A 377 -18.44 7.15 2.67
N GLU A 378 -18.59 6.07 3.45
CA GLU A 378 -18.89 6.14 4.87
C GLU A 378 -17.75 6.76 5.69
N ALA A 379 -16.48 6.43 5.37
CA ALA A 379 -15.32 7.05 6.01
C ALA A 379 -15.21 8.54 5.65
N PHE A 380 -15.43 8.89 4.37
CA PHE A 380 -15.51 10.28 3.94
C PHE A 380 -16.58 11.06 4.71
N GLN A 381 -17.78 10.50 4.83
CA GLN A 381 -18.87 11.11 5.57
C GLN A 381 -18.50 11.31 7.05
N ALA A 382 -17.94 10.27 7.70
CA ALA A 382 -17.49 10.36 9.09
C ALA A 382 -16.43 11.43 9.31
N ILE A 383 -15.49 11.58 8.37
CA ILE A 383 -14.46 12.63 8.39
C ILE A 383 -15.10 14.01 8.20
N MET A 384 -15.99 14.18 7.22
CA MET A 384 -16.65 15.45 6.90
C MET A 384 -17.60 15.92 8.01
N ASP A 385 -18.23 15.00 8.72
CA ASP A 385 -19.07 15.29 9.89
C ASP A 385 -18.25 15.71 11.13
N GLY A 386 -16.91 15.64 11.04
CA GLY A 386 -16.03 15.99 12.15
C GLY A 386 -16.11 14.99 13.31
N SER A 387 -16.41 13.72 13.01
CA SER A 387 -16.35 12.64 13.99
C SER A 387 -14.90 12.38 14.43
N ASN A 388 -14.71 11.42 15.34
CA ASN A 388 -13.39 10.92 15.70
C ASN A 388 -12.77 9.95 14.67
N PHE A 389 -13.40 9.78 13.50
CA PHE A 389 -12.74 9.24 12.30
C PHE A 389 -12.00 10.38 11.62
N ASN A 390 -10.68 10.45 11.84
CA ASN A 390 -9.91 11.65 11.56
C ASN A 390 -9.27 11.66 10.17
N ALA A 391 -8.90 10.50 9.66
CA ALA A 391 -8.28 10.37 8.35
C ALA A 391 -8.46 8.98 7.74
N THR A 392 -8.40 8.90 6.41
CA THR A 392 -8.27 7.64 5.67
C THR A 392 -7.31 7.83 4.51
N SER A 393 -6.45 6.85 4.24
CA SER A 393 -5.65 6.86 3.01
C SER A 393 -6.50 6.39 1.83
N LEU A 394 -6.66 7.24 0.81
CA LEU A 394 -7.50 6.94 -0.34
C LEU A 394 -6.88 5.84 -1.21
N VAL A 395 -7.64 4.77 -1.42
CA VAL A 395 -7.34 3.71 -2.39
C VAL A 395 -8.51 3.70 -3.37
N ASP A 396 -8.37 4.54 -4.39
CA ASP A 396 -9.44 4.89 -5.33
C ASP A 396 -9.57 3.82 -6.44
N PRO A 397 -10.62 2.97 -6.42
CA PRO A 397 -10.81 1.94 -7.44
C PRO A 397 -11.03 2.54 -8.83
N ASP A 398 -11.63 3.72 -8.93
CA ASP A 398 -11.93 4.39 -10.19
C ASP A 398 -10.62 4.86 -10.84
N ALA A 399 -9.80 5.60 -10.08
CA ALA A 399 -8.50 6.06 -10.56
C ALA A 399 -7.53 4.91 -10.89
N ILE A 400 -7.57 3.81 -10.13
CA ILE A 400 -6.74 2.62 -10.41
C ILE A 400 -7.22 1.93 -11.69
N GLY A 401 -8.53 1.70 -11.84
CA GLY A 401 -9.13 1.06 -13.00
C GLY A 401 -8.89 1.86 -14.28
N GLU A 402 -9.15 3.17 -14.24
CA GLU A 402 -8.92 4.07 -15.36
C GLU A 402 -7.46 4.05 -15.82
N GLN A 403 -6.52 4.12 -14.87
CA GLN A 403 -5.09 4.10 -15.19
C GLN A 403 -4.65 2.74 -15.74
N GLY A 404 -5.25 1.63 -15.31
CA GLY A 404 -5.01 0.30 -15.89
C GLY A 404 -5.37 0.23 -17.36
N VAL A 405 -6.54 0.75 -17.72
CA VAL A 405 -6.99 0.80 -19.12
C VAL A 405 -6.17 1.79 -19.94
N ASN A 406 -5.87 2.97 -19.40
CA ASN A 406 -5.03 3.97 -20.06
C ASN A 406 -3.62 3.43 -20.34
N LEU A 407 -3.06 2.66 -19.41
CA LEU A 407 -1.78 1.98 -19.57
C LEU A 407 -1.84 0.92 -20.68
N MET A 408 -2.92 0.12 -20.73
CA MET A 408 -3.13 -0.82 -21.84
C MET A 408 -3.25 -0.11 -23.19
N ALA A 409 -3.98 1.01 -23.26
CA ALA A 409 -4.09 1.82 -24.48
C ALA A 409 -2.73 2.38 -24.92
N THR A 410 -1.90 2.82 -23.97
CA THR A 410 -0.51 3.27 -24.22
C THR A 410 0.33 2.15 -24.81
N ILE A 411 0.19 0.93 -24.28
CA ILE A 411 0.86 -0.27 -24.80
C ILE A 411 0.42 -0.58 -26.23
N PHE A 412 -0.88 -0.52 -26.55
CA PHE A 412 -1.39 -0.73 -27.90
C PHE A 412 -0.85 0.29 -28.92
N LYS A 413 -0.67 1.54 -28.50
CA LYS A 413 -0.07 2.60 -29.32
C LYS A 413 1.45 2.47 -29.47
N ARG A 414 2.08 1.53 -28.77
CA ARG A 414 3.54 1.34 -28.72
C ARG A 414 4.27 2.59 -28.25
N GLU A 415 3.63 3.34 -27.36
CA GLU A 415 4.24 4.48 -26.68
C GLU A 415 5.05 3.98 -25.48
N ASP A 416 5.97 4.82 -24.99
CA ASP A 416 6.79 4.47 -23.82
C ASP A 416 5.94 4.48 -22.55
N PHE A 417 6.14 3.48 -21.68
CA PHE A 417 5.41 3.35 -20.42
C PHE A 417 6.32 2.89 -19.28
N ALA A 418 5.95 3.23 -18.04
CA ALA A 418 6.61 2.71 -16.85
C ALA A 418 6.11 1.28 -16.56
N ARG A 419 7.04 0.36 -16.28
CA ARG A 419 6.69 -1.02 -15.92
C ARG A 419 5.86 -1.10 -14.65
N ASN A 420 6.17 -0.27 -13.65
CA ASN A 420 5.40 -0.17 -12.42
C ASN A 420 4.95 1.28 -12.27
N SER A 421 3.66 1.50 -12.17
CA SER A 421 3.04 2.83 -12.03
C SER A 421 2.30 2.89 -10.70
N VAL A 422 2.66 3.84 -9.84
CA VAL A 422 2.00 4.02 -8.55
C VAL A 422 0.85 5.00 -8.73
N VAL A 423 -0.33 4.60 -8.28
CA VAL A 423 -1.48 5.50 -8.10
C VAL A 423 -1.32 6.16 -6.72
N PRO A 424 -1.27 7.50 -6.64
CA PRO A 424 -1.16 8.18 -5.36
C PRO A 424 -2.31 7.84 -4.43
N SER A 425 -1.99 7.53 -3.17
CA SER A 425 -2.96 7.28 -2.10
C SER A 425 -2.94 8.40 -1.07
N PRO A 426 -3.51 9.58 -1.38
CA PRO A 426 -3.45 10.72 -0.49
C PRO A 426 -4.15 10.43 0.84
N LEU A 427 -3.58 10.93 1.94
CA LEU A 427 -4.25 10.92 3.23
C LEU A 427 -5.37 11.97 3.24
N VAL A 428 -6.61 11.47 3.21
CA VAL A 428 -7.83 12.26 3.28
C VAL A 428 -8.15 12.55 4.73
N ARG A 429 -8.44 13.82 5.02
CA ARG A 429 -8.80 14.36 6.34
C ARG A 429 -9.77 15.52 6.14
N LEU A 430 -10.36 16.03 7.22
CA LEU A 430 -11.38 17.09 7.14
C LEU A 430 -10.93 18.30 6.29
N GLY A 431 -9.64 18.64 6.30
CA GLY A 431 -9.09 19.78 5.55
C GLY A 431 -9.01 19.62 4.03
N ASN A 432 -9.05 18.39 3.50
CA ASN A 432 -8.97 18.11 2.05
C ASN A 432 -10.04 17.12 1.55
N ALA A 433 -10.93 16.60 2.40
CA ALA A 433 -11.94 15.63 2.00
C ALA A 433 -12.82 16.08 0.82
N ALA A 434 -13.18 17.37 0.77
CA ALA A 434 -13.97 17.91 -0.34
C ALA A 434 -13.24 17.91 -1.70
N GLU A 435 -11.90 17.76 -1.71
CA GLU A 435 -11.12 17.66 -2.96
C GLU A 435 -11.21 16.27 -3.59
N TYR A 436 -11.49 15.24 -2.78
CA TYR A 436 -11.48 13.84 -3.18
C TYR A 436 -12.86 13.17 -3.12
N PHE A 437 -13.84 13.80 -2.48
CA PHE A 437 -15.19 13.24 -2.38
C PHE A 437 -15.91 13.35 -3.73
N ASP A 438 -16.22 12.20 -4.32
CA ASP A 438 -17.15 12.10 -5.44
C ASP A 438 -18.48 11.49 -5.00
N ALA A 439 -19.55 12.27 -5.16
CA ALA A 439 -20.91 11.81 -4.87
C ALA A 439 -21.44 10.82 -5.93
N THR A 440 -20.78 10.73 -7.09
CA THR A 440 -21.17 9.83 -8.19
C THR A 440 -20.46 8.48 -8.16
N SER A 441 -19.32 8.35 -7.49
CA SER A 441 -18.63 7.07 -7.31
C SER A 441 -19.46 6.10 -6.46
N ASP A 442 -19.48 4.83 -6.84
CA ASP A 442 -20.19 3.76 -6.12
C ASP A 442 -19.39 3.18 -4.93
N TYR A 443 -18.20 3.72 -4.68
CA TYR A 443 -17.30 3.38 -3.57
C TYR A 443 -17.05 4.61 -2.68
#